data_AF-A0A2T0WH98-F1
#
_entry.id   AF-A0A2T0WH98-F1
#
_cell.length_a   1.000
_cell.length_b   1.000
_cell.length_c   1.000
_cell.angle_alpha   90.00
_cell.angle_beta   90.00
_cell.angle_gamma   90.00
#
_symmetry.space_group_name_H-M   'P 1'
#
loop_
_entity.id
_entity.type
_entity.pdbx_description
1 polymer ?
#
loop_
_entity_poly.entity_id
_entity_poly.type
_entity_poly.pdbx_seq_one_letter_code
_entity_poly.pdbx_strand_id
1 'polypeptide(L)'
;MSIILRRQFVNYEPDEYELLGSKQITEVKSIFEEYPWEEQVEKHLELVESHAFPSLNLEHGNRELVITGYESNRFSIQFLYKKVINKSKLGYDLTHNDVLDLIEKFPVESTNGFLKILNKFKLIETTLLQKIFGAFGRGKKKIYSSKKGNTEYQYEFTRKRLVYMFGWSILYLILPLGIHIMVGNAFDLTVFIILQGFCTLIALPGIIITINHFKKNGQLSLHFSKGENRFIVVNNNDKYLFDKKEISKVFRFVSNSNNSPWNGYEYTVLKFKNESELWLSNILIKSEDLDNHISFVDMEFKKQWIPLLKKTVVNKH
;
A
#
# COMPACT_ATOMS: atom_id res chain seq x y z
N MET A 1 -18.49 28.79 -14.55
CA MET A 1 -18.07 28.50 -13.16
C MET A 1 -17.02 27.41 -13.25
N SER A 2 -15.87 27.57 -12.56
CA SER A 2 -14.76 26.64 -12.72
C SER A 2 -14.81 25.51 -11.69
N ILE A 3 -14.56 24.28 -12.15
CA ILE A 3 -14.52 23.04 -11.35
C ILE A 3 -13.08 22.53 -11.42
N ILE A 4 -12.48 22.13 -10.29
CA ILE A 4 -11.20 21.43 -10.32
C ILE A 4 -11.50 19.97 -10.62
N LEU A 5 -10.94 19.46 -11.72
CA LEU A 5 -11.18 18.10 -12.18
C LEU A 5 -9.95 17.23 -11.94
N ARG A 6 -10.19 16.03 -11.44
CA ARG A 6 -9.23 14.95 -11.25
C ARG A 6 -9.79 13.67 -11.86
N ARG A 7 -8.92 12.84 -12.45
CA ARG A 7 -9.32 11.52 -12.98
C ARG A 7 -8.43 10.41 -12.43
N GLN A 8 -8.97 9.20 -12.31
CA GLN A 8 -8.26 8.03 -11.86
C GLN A 8 -8.57 6.86 -12.79
N PHE A 9 -7.54 6.30 -13.41
CA PHE A 9 -7.61 5.06 -14.19
C PHE A 9 -7.36 3.84 -13.29
N VAL A 10 -7.70 2.64 -13.77
CA VAL A 10 -7.55 1.40 -12.98
C VAL A 10 -6.10 1.04 -12.68
N ASN A 11 -5.18 1.46 -13.55
CA ASN A 11 -3.74 1.26 -13.37
C ASN A 11 -3.08 2.25 -12.39
N TYR A 12 -3.86 3.11 -11.73
CA TYR A 12 -3.38 4.05 -10.71
C TYR A 12 -3.54 3.41 -9.32
N GLU A 13 -2.74 3.87 -8.35
CA GLU A 13 -2.94 3.46 -6.96
C GLU A 13 -4.30 3.97 -6.41
N PRO A 14 -4.91 3.31 -5.41
CA PRO A 14 -6.13 3.82 -4.78
C PRO A 14 -5.93 5.23 -4.20
N ASP A 15 -6.92 6.10 -4.39
CA ASP A 15 -6.85 7.52 -4.04
C ASP A 15 -5.73 8.32 -4.78
N GLU A 16 -5.19 7.78 -5.88
CA GLU A 16 -4.30 8.49 -6.79
C GLU A 16 -5.07 9.03 -8.00
N TYR A 17 -4.89 10.31 -8.30
CA TYR A 17 -5.60 10.97 -9.38
C TYR A 17 -4.65 11.84 -10.21
N GLU A 18 -4.84 11.82 -11.53
CA GLU A 18 -4.29 12.81 -12.45
C GLU A 18 -5.08 14.13 -12.30
N LEU A 19 -4.37 15.24 -12.03
CA LEU A 19 -4.97 16.56 -11.94
C LEU A 19 -5.10 17.19 -13.33
N LEU A 20 -6.33 17.37 -13.79
CA LEU A 20 -6.64 18.02 -15.08
C LEU A 20 -6.83 19.54 -14.96
N GLY A 21 -6.67 20.08 -13.75
CA GLY A 21 -6.75 21.51 -13.48
C GLY A 21 -8.18 22.02 -13.39
N SER A 22 -8.36 23.31 -13.65
CA SER A 22 -9.65 23.98 -13.58
C SER A 22 -10.35 23.94 -14.93
N LYS A 23 -11.60 23.48 -14.96
CA LYS A 23 -12.40 23.21 -16.16
C LYS A 23 -13.78 23.86 -16.07
N GLN A 24 -14.31 24.30 -17.21
CA GLN A 24 -15.71 24.69 -17.34
C GLN A 24 -16.61 23.45 -17.40
N ILE A 25 -17.89 23.60 -17.10
CA ILE A 25 -18.87 22.50 -17.09
C ILE A 25 -18.89 21.75 -18.44
N THR A 26 -18.85 22.48 -19.55
CA THR A 26 -18.82 21.89 -20.90
C THR A 26 -17.59 21.02 -21.13
N GLU A 27 -16.42 21.45 -20.66
CA GLU A 27 -15.19 20.65 -20.71
C GLU A 27 -15.29 19.42 -19.80
N VAL A 28 -15.88 19.56 -18.60
CA VAL A 28 -16.06 18.42 -17.69
C VAL A 28 -16.97 17.36 -18.30
N LYS A 29 -18.06 17.77 -18.99
CA LYS A 29 -18.95 16.86 -19.70
C LYS A 29 -18.24 16.12 -20.84
N SER A 30 -17.51 16.86 -21.70
CA SER A 30 -16.73 16.25 -22.78
C SER A 30 -15.68 15.28 -22.22
N ILE A 31 -14.99 15.63 -21.14
CA ILE A 31 -14.04 14.71 -20.48
C ILE A 31 -14.74 13.48 -19.90
N PHE A 32 -15.95 13.61 -19.34
CA PHE A 32 -16.74 12.47 -18.87
C PHE A 32 -17.16 11.55 -20.02
N GLU A 33 -17.57 12.11 -21.16
CA GLU A 33 -17.99 11.38 -22.35
C GLU A 33 -16.80 10.68 -23.05
N GLU A 34 -15.66 11.35 -23.13
CA GLU A 34 -14.42 10.83 -23.73
C GLU A 34 -13.67 9.86 -22.82
N TYR A 35 -14.03 9.80 -21.53
CA TYR A 35 -13.38 8.87 -20.60
C TYR A 35 -13.70 7.42 -21.00
N PRO A 36 -12.70 6.53 -21.13
CA PRO A 36 -12.90 5.18 -21.63
C PRO A 36 -13.51 4.26 -20.56
N TRP A 37 -14.75 4.53 -20.17
CA TRP A 37 -15.43 3.87 -19.05
C TRP A 37 -15.48 2.35 -19.21
N GLU A 38 -15.90 1.87 -20.39
CA GLU A 38 -16.06 0.45 -20.66
C GLU A 38 -14.72 -0.29 -20.53
N GLU A 39 -13.69 0.17 -21.25
CA GLU A 39 -12.33 -0.42 -21.20
C GLU A 39 -11.77 -0.43 -19.77
N GLN A 40 -12.00 0.65 -19.00
CA GLN A 40 -11.50 0.72 -17.64
C GLN A 40 -12.28 -0.18 -16.68
N VAL A 41 -13.61 -0.26 -16.81
CA VAL A 41 -14.43 -1.15 -15.98
C VAL A 41 -14.10 -2.62 -16.28
N GLU A 42 -13.94 -2.99 -17.55
CA GLU A 42 -13.52 -4.34 -17.95
C GLU A 42 -12.17 -4.72 -17.31
N LYS A 43 -11.16 -3.84 -17.42
CA LYS A 43 -9.86 -4.03 -16.74
C LYS A 43 -9.99 -4.16 -15.23
N HIS A 44 -10.88 -3.40 -14.59
CA HIS A 44 -11.12 -3.50 -13.15
C HIS A 44 -11.69 -4.87 -12.77
N LEU A 45 -12.62 -5.41 -13.57
CA LEU A 45 -13.28 -6.70 -13.33
C LEU A 45 -12.35 -7.90 -13.60
N GLU A 46 -11.42 -7.78 -14.55
CA GLU A 46 -10.41 -8.80 -14.83
C GLU A 46 -9.34 -8.90 -13.72
N LEU A 47 -9.02 -7.78 -13.08
CA LEU A 47 -8.07 -7.70 -11.98
C LEU A 47 -8.78 -8.14 -10.68
N VAL A 48 -8.66 -9.44 -10.35
CA VAL A 48 -9.31 -10.14 -9.21
C VAL A 48 -9.17 -9.42 -7.84
N GLU A 49 -8.22 -8.49 -7.69
CA GLU A 49 -8.00 -7.69 -6.47
C GLU A 49 -7.72 -6.20 -6.74
N SER A 50 -8.28 -5.63 -7.81
CA SER A 50 -8.10 -4.20 -8.11
C SER A 50 -8.63 -3.30 -6.98
N HIS A 51 -7.73 -2.54 -6.35
CA HIS A 51 -8.06 -1.63 -5.25
C HIS A 51 -8.59 -0.26 -5.72
N ALA A 52 -8.44 0.08 -7.01
CA ALA A 52 -8.81 1.38 -7.58
C ALA A 52 -9.95 1.22 -8.60
N PHE A 53 -11.06 1.91 -8.37
CA PHE A 53 -12.12 2.01 -9.37
C PHE A 53 -11.84 3.19 -10.31
N PRO A 54 -12.17 3.08 -11.61
CA PRO A 54 -12.07 4.21 -12.50
C PRO A 54 -13.01 5.31 -12.04
N SER A 55 -12.50 6.54 -11.89
CA SER A 55 -13.30 7.62 -11.34
C SER A 55 -12.91 9.03 -11.83
N LEU A 56 -13.89 9.93 -11.80
CA LEU A 56 -13.72 11.36 -11.96
C LEU A 56 -14.11 12.07 -10.67
N ASN A 57 -13.29 13.02 -10.24
CA ASN A 57 -13.50 13.79 -9.03
C ASN A 57 -13.58 15.28 -9.36
N LEU A 58 -14.72 15.87 -9.04
CA LEU A 58 -15.08 17.25 -9.31
C LEU A 58 -15.10 18.02 -7.98
N GLU A 59 -14.19 18.97 -7.81
CA GLU A 59 -14.16 19.86 -6.65
C GLU A 59 -14.68 21.25 -7.02
N HIS A 60 -15.64 21.74 -6.24
CA HIS A 60 -16.16 23.10 -6.37
C HIS A 60 -16.39 23.71 -4.98
N GLY A 61 -15.49 24.62 -4.58
CA GLY A 61 -15.47 25.21 -3.25
C GLY A 61 -15.24 24.16 -2.15
N ASN A 62 -16.20 24.02 -1.24
CA ASN A 62 -16.15 23.05 -0.13
C ASN A 62 -16.87 21.71 -0.45
N ARG A 63 -17.27 21.52 -1.71
CA ARG A 63 -17.98 20.34 -2.20
C ARG A 63 -17.09 19.52 -3.11
N GLU A 64 -17.29 18.22 -3.08
CA GLU A 64 -16.58 17.24 -3.90
C GLU A 64 -17.60 16.20 -4.38
N LEU A 65 -17.56 15.91 -5.68
CA LEU A 65 -18.38 14.88 -6.32
C LEU A 65 -17.45 13.85 -6.95
N VAL A 66 -17.52 12.61 -6.50
CA VAL A 66 -16.75 11.50 -7.05
C VAL A 66 -17.70 10.61 -7.85
N ILE A 67 -17.41 10.45 -9.13
CA ILE A 67 -18.15 9.63 -10.08
C ILE A 67 -17.30 8.40 -10.36
N THR A 68 -17.82 7.21 -10.13
CA THR A 68 -17.09 5.95 -10.26
C THR A 68 -17.81 5.00 -11.21
N GLY A 69 -17.12 4.50 -12.23
CA GLY A 69 -17.65 3.43 -13.09
C GLY A 69 -17.48 2.07 -12.41
N TYR A 70 -18.52 1.24 -12.40
CA TYR A 70 -18.45 -0.10 -11.79
C TYR A 70 -19.07 -1.21 -12.64
N GLU A 71 -19.90 -0.86 -13.61
CA GLU A 71 -20.48 -1.76 -14.61
C GLU A 71 -20.67 -0.96 -15.90
N SER A 72 -20.73 -1.63 -17.05
CA SER A 72 -20.89 -0.95 -18.34
C SER A 72 -22.10 -0.01 -18.29
N ASN A 73 -21.87 1.28 -18.57
CA ASN A 73 -22.87 2.34 -18.56
C ASN A 73 -23.58 2.57 -17.20
N ARG A 74 -22.96 2.15 -16.08
CA ARG A 74 -23.51 2.29 -14.73
C ARG A 74 -22.49 2.92 -13.79
N PHE A 75 -22.93 3.93 -13.05
CA PHE A 75 -22.06 4.80 -12.27
C PHE A 75 -22.51 4.88 -10.82
N SER A 76 -21.54 4.93 -9.92
CA SER A 76 -21.72 5.26 -8.52
C SER A 76 -21.27 6.69 -8.26
N ILE A 77 -22.09 7.47 -7.57
CA ILE A 77 -21.71 8.83 -7.15
C ILE A 77 -21.54 8.90 -5.63
N GLN A 78 -20.48 9.57 -5.20
CA GLN A 78 -20.27 9.99 -3.81
C GLN A 78 -20.19 11.52 -3.75
N PHE A 79 -20.99 12.13 -2.87
CA PHE A 79 -20.96 13.57 -2.62
C PHE A 79 -20.38 13.85 -1.23
N LEU A 80 -19.35 14.69 -1.16
CA LEU A 80 -18.71 15.09 0.10
C LEU A 80 -18.82 16.60 0.31
N TYR A 81 -19.12 16.99 1.55
CA TYR A 81 -19.19 18.39 1.99
C TYR A 81 -18.37 18.60 3.27
N LYS A 82 -17.37 19.50 3.20
CA LYS A 82 -16.23 19.58 4.16
C LYS A 82 -16.53 20.05 5.60
N LYS A 83 -17.79 20.19 6.06
CA LYS A 83 -18.06 20.80 7.38
C LYS A 83 -18.38 19.86 8.54
N VAL A 84 -18.64 18.57 8.34
CA VAL A 84 -18.93 17.65 9.45
C VAL A 84 -18.34 16.28 9.17
N ILE A 85 -17.55 15.80 10.12
CA ILE A 85 -16.89 14.48 10.15
C ILE A 85 -17.98 13.42 10.39
N ASN A 86 -18.92 13.31 9.46
CA ASN A 86 -19.83 12.19 9.31
C ASN A 86 -20.01 12.02 7.79
N LYS A 87 -19.07 11.28 7.18
CA LYS A 87 -19.19 10.87 5.79
C LYS A 87 -20.33 9.85 5.71
N SER A 88 -21.58 10.30 5.56
CA SER A 88 -22.65 9.43 5.08
C SER A 88 -22.34 9.11 3.62
N LYS A 89 -21.64 8.00 3.40
CA LYS A 89 -21.41 7.46 2.05
C LYS A 89 -22.72 6.88 1.56
N LEU A 90 -23.41 7.61 0.70
CA LEU A 90 -24.56 7.12 -0.04
C LEU A 90 -24.08 6.92 -1.47
N GLY A 91 -23.93 5.65 -1.86
CA GLY A 91 -23.66 5.29 -3.26
C GLY A 91 -24.99 5.21 -3.97
N TYR A 92 -25.18 6.06 -4.98
CA TYR A 92 -26.36 6.04 -5.84
C TYR A 92 -26.04 5.30 -7.13
N ASP A 93 -27.00 4.57 -7.68
CA ASP A 93 -26.90 3.88 -8.97
C ASP A 93 -27.46 4.77 -10.09
N LEU A 94 -26.63 5.15 -11.06
CA LEU A 94 -26.95 6.14 -12.08
C LEU A 94 -26.60 5.66 -13.49
N THR A 95 -27.38 6.12 -14.47
CA THR A 95 -27.04 6.00 -15.90
C THR A 95 -26.15 7.14 -16.36
N HIS A 96 -25.54 7.02 -17.55
CA HIS A 96 -24.73 8.08 -18.15
C HIS A 96 -25.45 9.44 -18.21
N ASN A 97 -26.71 9.46 -18.62
CA ASN A 97 -27.49 10.70 -18.73
C ASN A 97 -27.76 11.34 -17.35
N ASP A 98 -27.99 10.52 -16.31
CA ASP A 98 -28.17 11.02 -14.95
C ASP A 98 -26.88 11.69 -14.43
N VAL A 99 -25.72 11.13 -14.75
CA VAL A 99 -24.42 11.70 -14.38
C VAL A 99 -24.19 13.03 -15.07
N LEU A 100 -24.48 13.14 -16.37
CA LEU A 100 -24.37 14.39 -17.12
C LEU A 100 -25.25 15.50 -16.53
N ASP A 101 -26.50 15.18 -16.17
CA ASP A 101 -27.42 16.12 -15.51
C ASP A 101 -26.88 16.57 -14.14
N LEU A 102 -26.29 15.66 -13.37
CA LEU A 102 -25.67 16.00 -12.09
C LEU A 102 -24.42 16.86 -12.23
N ILE A 103 -23.59 16.63 -13.25
CA ILE A 103 -22.42 17.48 -13.54
C ILE A 103 -22.86 18.92 -13.79
N GLU A 104 -23.95 19.14 -14.53
CA GLU A 104 -24.49 20.47 -14.80
C GLU A 104 -25.02 21.16 -13.54
N LYS A 105 -25.73 20.41 -12.70
CA LYS A 105 -26.35 20.93 -11.47
C LYS A 105 -25.36 21.14 -10.33
N PHE A 106 -24.25 20.41 -10.31
CA PHE A 106 -23.28 20.40 -9.21
C PHE A 106 -22.75 21.79 -8.81
N PRO A 107 -22.24 22.64 -9.72
CA PRO A 107 -21.74 23.97 -9.33
C PRO A 107 -22.87 24.97 -9.05
N VAL A 108 -24.05 24.79 -9.65
CA VAL A 108 -25.16 25.77 -9.61
C VAL A 108 -26.05 25.60 -8.37
N GLU A 109 -26.37 24.35 -8.03
CA GLU A 109 -27.29 24.05 -6.94
C GLU A 109 -26.67 24.34 -5.57
N SER A 110 -27.51 24.67 -4.58
CA SER A 110 -27.06 24.71 -3.19
C SER A 110 -26.74 23.30 -2.66
N THR A 111 -25.93 23.16 -1.60
CA THR A 111 -25.65 21.84 -0.99
C THR A 111 -26.93 21.08 -0.64
N ASN A 112 -27.92 21.77 -0.06
CA ASN A 112 -29.20 21.16 0.31
C ASN A 112 -30.05 20.82 -0.92
N GLY A 113 -30.03 21.67 -1.95
CA GLY A 113 -30.70 21.39 -3.23
C GLY A 113 -30.12 20.15 -3.91
N PHE A 114 -28.79 20.07 -3.98
CA PHE A 114 -28.08 18.95 -4.57
C PHE A 114 -28.34 17.64 -3.82
N LEU A 115 -28.33 17.64 -2.49
CA LEU A 115 -28.68 16.45 -1.70
C LEU A 115 -30.13 15.97 -1.93
N LYS A 116 -31.08 16.91 -2.10
CA LYS A 116 -32.47 16.54 -2.44
C LYS A 116 -32.58 15.90 -3.82
N ILE A 117 -31.76 16.33 -4.78
CA ILE A 117 -31.68 15.71 -6.11
C ILE A 117 -31.13 14.29 -5.97
N LEU A 118 -30.02 14.11 -5.24
CA LEU A 118 -29.41 12.79 -5.03
C LEU A 118 -30.37 11.79 -4.38
N ASN A 119 -31.18 12.21 -3.41
CA ASN A 119 -32.14 11.33 -2.73
C ASN A 119 -33.25 10.76 -3.64
N LYS A 120 -33.38 11.23 -4.89
CA LYS A 120 -34.31 10.65 -5.87
C LYS A 120 -33.78 9.36 -6.50
N PHE A 121 -32.47 9.13 -6.46
CA PHE A 121 -31.85 7.96 -7.07
C PHE A 121 -31.86 6.76 -6.14
N LYS A 122 -31.84 5.57 -6.74
CA LYS A 122 -31.78 4.30 -6.02
C LYS A 122 -30.42 4.19 -5.31
N LEU A 123 -30.46 3.88 -4.03
CA LEU A 123 -29.27 3.54 -3.25
C LEU A 123 -28.74 2.17 -3.67
N ILE A 124 -27.45 2.08 -3.91
CA ILE A 124 -26.76 0.81 -4.12
C ILE A 124 -26.80 0.05 -2.78
N GLU A 125 -27.52 -1.06 -2.74
CA GLU A 125 -27.49 -1.97 -1.61
C GLU A 125 -26.14 -2.68 -1.58
N THR A 126 -25.18 -2.08 -0.87
CA THR A 126 -23.88 -2.72 -0.66
C THR A 126 -24.06 -3.98 0.20
N THR A 127 -23.58 -5.13 -0.28
CA THR A 127 -23.55 -6.37 0.51
C THR A 127 -22.65 -6.20 1.76
N LEU A 128 -22.83 -7.04 2.78
CA LEU A 128 -22.04 -6.98 4.02
C LEU A 128 -20.53 -7.08 3.76
N LEU A 129 -20.13 -7.86 2.76
CA LEU A 129 -18.75 -7.98 2.29
C LEU A 129 -18.24 -6.69 1.65
N GLN A 130 -19.02 -6.04 0.79
CA GLN A 130 -18.66 -4.73 0.22
C GLN A 130 -18.56 -3.64 1.31
N LYS A 131 -19.37 -3.69 2.37
CA LYS A 131 -19.22 -2.79 3.54
C LYS A 131 -17.91 -3.02 4.30
N ILE A 132 -17.44 -4.26 4.38
CA ILE A 132 -16.20 -4.65 5.09
C ILE A 132 -14.94 -4.31 4.27
N PHE A 133 -14.97 -4.54 2.95
CA PHE A 133 -13.85 -4.26 2.05
C PHE A 133 -13.79 -2.82 1.52
N GLY A 134 -14.79 -1.99 1.84
CA GLY A 134 -14.83 -0.59 1.42
C GLY A 134 -15.40 -0.45 0.01
N ALA A 135 -16.73 -0.60 -0.11
CA ALA A 135 -17.47 -0.80 -1.35
C ALA A 135 -17.06 0.08 -2.52
N PHE A 136 -16.62 1.32 -2.28
CA PHE A 136 -16.03 2.17 -3.30
C PHE A 136 -15.02 3.12 -2.64
N GLY A 137 -13.74 2.94 -2.97
CA GLY A 137 -12.68 3.93 -2.77
C GLY A 137 -12.25 4.18 -1.33
N ARG A 138 -11.99 3.14 -0.52
CA ARG A 138 -11.06 3.29 0.62
C ARG A 138 -10.28 1.99 0.83
N GLY A 139 -9.04 1.97 0.35
CA GLY A 139 -7.99 1.27 1.07
C GLY A 139 -8.06 1.64 2.56
N LYS A 140 -7.76 0.68 3.43
CA LYS A 140 -7.86 0.78 4.89
C LYS A 140 -7.43 2.17 5.40
N LYS A 141 -8.23 2.74 6.33
CA LYS A 141 -8.01 4.04 7.01
C LYS A 141 -6.51 4.31 7.23
N LYS A 142 -5.95 5.29 6.51
CA LYS A 142 -4.68 5.93 6.88
C LYS A 142 -4.82 6.53 8.28
N ILE A 143 -4.01 6.02 9.20
CA ILE A 143 -3.60 6.76 10.39
C ILE A 143 -2.79 7.95 9.87
N TYR A 144 -3.18 9.15 10.32
CA TYR A 144 -2.62 10.46 10.01
C TYR A 144 -1.21 10.48 9.39
N SER A 145 -1.13 10.79 8.10
CA SER A 145 0.06 11.35 7.48
C SER A 145 -0.08 12.88 7.50
N SER A 146 0.52 13.52 8.50
CA SER A 146 0.70 14.97 8.47
C SER A 146 1.50 15.37 7.23
N LYS A 147 0.99 16.35 6.48
CA LYS A 147 1.65 17.00 5.35
C LYS A 147 3.14 17.28 5.62
N LYS A 148 3.99 16.82 4.70
CA LYS A 148 5.08 17.61 4.10
C LYS A 148 5.34 17.04 2.71
N GLY A 149 5.53 17.93 1.74
CA GLY A 149 5.54 17.61 0.31
C GLY A 149 6.82 16.93 -0.13
N ASN A 150 6.98 15.64 0.20
CA ASN A 150 7.91 14.78 -0.50
C ASN A 150 7.10 13.82 -1.36
N THR A 151 7.16 14.03 -2.67
CA THR A 151 6.71 13.11 -3.72
C THR A 151 7.57 11.85 -3.80
N GLU A 152 8.61 11.74 -2.98
CA GLU A 152 9.57 10.64 -2.97
C GLU A 152 9.57 9.93 -1.61
N TYR A 153 9.44 8.60 -1.65
CA TYR A 153 9.62 7.71 -0.53
C TYR A 153 11.00 7.06 -0.62
N GLN A 154 11.88 7.46 0.30
CA GLN A 154 13.21 6.88 0.41
C GLN A 154 13.25 5.92 1.59
N TYR A 155 13.54 4.65 1.30
CA TYR A 155 13.71 3.60 2.29
C TYR A 155 15.18 3.24 2.38
N GLU A 156 15.74 3.54 3.54
CA GLU A 156 17.09 3.18 3.91
C GLU A 156 17.07 2.32 5.16
N PHE A 157 18.15 1.56 5.32
CA PHE A 157 18.38 0.88 6.57
C PHE A 157 18.42 1.91 7.73
N THR A 158 17.64 1.65 8.78
CA THR A 158 17.68 2.46 9.99
C THR A 158 18.05 1.62 11.21
N ARG A 159 18.95 2.14 12.05
CA ARG A 159 19.34 1.48 13.31
C ARG A 159 18.14 1.21 14.23
N LYS A 160 17.13 2.08 14.23
CA LYS A 160 15.90 1.90 15.01
C LYS A 160 15.16 0.63 14.61
N ARG A 161 15.04 0.38 13.31
CA ARG A 161 14.37 -0.80 12.77
C ARG A 161 15.15 -2.07 13.03
N LEU A 162 16.49 -2.01 12.95
CA LEU A 162 17.36 -3.09 13.39
C LEU A 162 17.09 -3.46 14.85
N VAL A 163 17.12 -2.48 15.75
CA VAL A 163 16.91 -2.72 17.19
C VAL A 163 15.51 -3.27 17.44
N TYR A 164 14.49 -2.80 16.72
CA TYR A 164 13.14 -3.36 16.83
C TYR A 164 13.08 -4.84 16.42
N MET A 165 13.68 -5.19 15.28
CA MET A 165 13.65 -6.57 14.78
C MET A 165 14.58 -7.52 15.54
N PHE A 166 15.74 -7.02 15.98
CA PHE A 166 16.76 -7.77 16.69
C PHE A 166 16.57 -7.75 18.22
N GLY A 167 15.67 -6.90 18.72
CA GLY A 167 15.47 -6.65 20.14
C GLY A 167 15.08 -7.90 20.91
N TRP A 168 14.28 -8.77 20.32
CA TRP A 168 13.95 -10.06 20.94
C TRP A 168 15.17 -10.96 21.08
N SER A 169 15.99 -11.11 20.04
CA SER A 169 17.24 -11.89 20.12
C SER A 169 18.19 -11.33 21.17
N ILE A 170 18.34 -10.01 21.27
CA ILE A 170 19.14 -9.37 22.34
C ILE A 170 18.55 -9.70 23.71
N LEU A 171 17.23 -9.55 23.87
CA LEU A 171 16.54 -9.80 25.14
C LEU A 171 16.79 -11.23 25.62
N TYR A 172 16.69 -12.22 24.75
CA TYR A 172 17.02 -13.61 25.10
C TYR A 172 18.48 -13.77 25.50
N LEU A 173 19.42 -13.14 24.81
CA LEU A 173 20.85 -13.24 25.14
C LEU A 173 21.19 -12.65 26.52
N ILE A 174 20.50 -11.59 26.94
CA ILE A 174 20.74 -10.92 28.22
C ILE A 174 19.86 -11.46 29.37
N LEU A 175 18.82 -12.25 29.05
CA LEU A 175 17.88 -12.78 30.03
C LEU A 175 18.57 -13.54 31.19
N PRO A 176 19.55 -14.44 30.93
CA PRO A 176 20.22 -15.18 32.01
C PRO A 176 21.01 -14.25 32.93
N LEU A 177 21.62 -13.20 32.39
CA LEU A 177 22.32 -12.17 33.17
C LEU A 177 21.35 -11.38 34.05
N GLY A 178 20.19 -11.00 33.52
CA GLY A 178 19.13 -10.34 34.30
C GLY A 178 18.64 -11.21 35.46
N ILE A 179 18.43 -12.50 35.21
CA ILE A 179 18.05 -13.46 36.26
C ILE A 179 19.15 -13.59 37.31
N HIS A 180 20.41 -13.71 36.89
CA HIS A 180 21.54 -13.79 37.81
C HIS A 180 21.64 -12.55 38.72
N ILE A 181 21.44 -11.34 38.18
CA ILE A 181 21.44 -10.10 38.96
C ILE A 181 20.28 -10.09 39.98
N MET A 182 19.09 -10.56 39.59
CA MET A 182 17.91 -10.58 40.47
C MET A 182 17.99 -11.63 41.58
N VAL A 183 18.56 -12.80 41.29
CA VAL A 183 18.67 -13.93 42.23
C VAL A 183 19.97 -13.87 43.06
N GLY A 184 20.99 -13.15 42.58
CA GLY A 184 22.27 -12.97 43.23
C GLY A 184 23.06 -14.28 43.33
N ASN A 185 23.75 -14.47 44.46
CA ASN A 185 24.65 -15.61 44.70
C ASN A 185 23.92 -16.97 44.84
N ALA A 186 22.59 -16.98 44.90
CA ALA A 186 21.80 -18.21 44.93
C ALA A 186 21.65 -18.86 43.54
N PHE A 187 22.09 -18.19 42.47
CA PHE A 187 22.01 -18.71 41.11
C PHE A 187 23.24 -19.56 40.79
N ASP A 188 23.04 -20.87 40.71
CA ASP A 188 24.10 -21.84 40.40
C ASP A 188 24.72 -21.59 39.01
N LEU A 189 26.05 -21.64 38.92
CA LEU A 189 26.79 -21.37 37.69
C LEU A 189 26.46 -22.38 36.58
N THR A 190 26.23 -23.64 36.92
CA THR A 190 25.85 -24.68 35.95
C THR A 190 24.48 -24.36 35.36
N VAL A 191 23.52 -23.98 36.21
CA VAL A 191 22.18 -23.55 35.77
C VAL A 191 22.28 -22.32 34.87
N PHE A 192 23.14 -21.35 35.20
CA PHE A 192 23.40 -20.19 34.35
C PHE A 192 23.89 -20.58 32.96
N ILE A 193 24.91 -21.46 32.87
CA ILE A 193 25.49 -21.89 31.60
C ILE A 193 24.45 -22.64 30.75
N ILE A 194 23.67 -23.53 31.35
CA ILE A 194 22.60 -24.27 30.65
C ILE A 194 21.55 -23.31 30.10
N LEU A 195 21.09 -22.36 30.93
CA LEU A 195 20.10 -21.37 30.52
C LEU A 195 20.64 -20.46 29.41
N GLN A 196 21.89 -20.01 29.52
CA GLN A 196 22.56 -19.22 28.49
C GLN A 196 22.67 -19.98 27.18
N GLY A 197 23.04 -21.26 27.22
CA GLY A 197 23.07 -22.13 26.05
C GLY A 197 21.71 -22.18 25.34
N PHE A 198 20.64 -22.40 26.10
CA PHE A 198 19.28 -22.45 25.56
C PHE A 198 18.83 -21.10 24.97
N CYS A 199 19.03 -20.00 25.69
CA CYS A 199 18.73 -18.65 25.21
C CYS A 199 19.52 -18.30 23.95
N THR A 200 20.78 -18.72 23.87
CA THR A 200 21.63 -18.51 22.69
C THR A 200 21.10 -19.26 21.48
N LEU A 201 20.69 -20.53 21.64
CA LEU A 201 20.09 -21.33 20.57
C LEU A 201 18.81 -20.67 20.01
N ILE A 202 17.98 -20.11 20.89
CA ILE A 202 16.77 -19.38 20.50
C ILE A 202 17.11 -18.05 19.80
N ALA A 203 18.13 -17.32 20.26
CA ALA A 203 18.51 -16.05 19.65
C ALA A 203 19.18 -16.20 18.28
N LEU A 204 19.87 -17.33 18.05
CA LEU A 204 20.79 -17.55 16.93
C LEU A 204 20.17 -17.33 15.54
N PRO A 205 18.96 -17.82 15.21
CA PRO A 205 18.37 -17.59 13.89
C PRO A 205 18.18 -16.11 13.58
N GLY A 206 17.70 -15.30 14.54
CA GLY A 206 17.56 -13.86 14.36
C GLY A 206 18.90 -13.15 14.10
N ILE A 207 19.97 -13.60 14.79
CA ILE A 207 21.35 -13.14 14.55
C ILE A 207 21.79 -13.48 13.12
N ILE A 208 21.60 -14.73 12.68
CA ILE A 208 21.99 -15.21 11.35
C ILE A 208 21.26 -14.41 10.26
N ILE A 209 19.95 -14.23 10.39
CA ILE A 209 19.12 -13.46 9.45
C ILE A 209 19.63 -12.02 9.35
N THR A 210 19.95 -11.40 10.48
CA THR A 210 20.48 -10.03 10.55
C THR A 210 21.85 -9.91 9.88
N ILE A 211 22.78 -10.83 10.18
CA ILE A 211 24.11 -10.87 9.53
C ILE A 211 23.95 -11.06 8.02
N ASN A 212 23.05 -11.95 7.59
CA ASN A 212 22.79 -12.20 6.19
C ASN A 212 22.25 -10.94 5.48
N HIS A 213 21.37 -10.17 6.12
CA HIS A 213 20.92 -8.88 5.62
C HIS A 213 22.08 -7.90 5.42
N PHE A 214 22.92 -7.68 6.44
CA PHE A 214 24.04 -6.73 6.29
C PHE A 214 25.03 -7.16 5.22
N LYS A 215 25.29 -8.46 5.10
CA LYS A 215 26.21 -9.00 4.10
C LYS A 215 25.71 -8.85 2.66
N LYS A 216 24.39 -8.82 2.44
CA LYS A 216 23.79 -8.82 1.10
C LYS A 216 23.19 -7.48 0.70
N ASN A 217 22.50 -6.82 1.62
CA ASN A 217 21.66 -5.64 1.39
C ASN A 217 21.99 -4.48 2.36
N GLY A 218 23.09 -4.54 3.11
CA GLY A 218 23.39 -3.55 4.16
C GLY A 218 23.57 -2.11 3.65
N GLN A 219 23.90 -1.93 2.38
CA GLN A 219 24.03 -0.63 1.71
C GLN A 219 22.93 -0.40 0.65
N LEU A 220 21.88 -1.23 0.65
CA LEU A 220 20.79 -1.13 -0.31
C LEU A 220 19.80 -0.06 0.17
N SER A 221 19.44 0.86 -0.71
CA SER A 221 18.38 1.84 -0.52
C SER A 221 17.40 1.82 -1.68
N LEU A 222 16.14 2.14 -1.39
CA LEU A 222 15.04 2.15 -2.35
C LEU A 222 14.45 3.54 -2.40
N HIS A 223 14.27 4.05 -3.60
CA HIS A 223 13.67 5.36 -3.85
C HIS A 223 12.45 5.13 -4.75
N PHE A 224 11.26 5.32 -4.19
CA PHE A 224 10.01 5.27 -4.92
C PHE A 224 9.50 6.69 -5.11
N SER A 225 9.33 7.10 -6.36
CA SER A 225 8.60 8.33 -6.68
C SER A 225 7.12 8.02 -6.77
N LYS A 226 6.30 8.84 -6.11
CA LYS A 226 4.84 8.73 -6.16
C LYS A 226 4.36 8.97 -7.61
N GLY A 227 3.52 8.06 -8.12
CA GLY A 227 2.98 8.14 -9.49
C GLY A 227 3.96 7.76 -10.58
N GLU A 228 5.17 7.33 -10.24
CA GLU A 228 6.10 6.77 -11.23
C GLU A 228 5.98 5.25 -11.28
N ASN A 229 5.98 4.74 -12.51
CA ASN A 229 6.16 3.32 -12.79
C ASN A 229 7.60 2.86 -12.57
N ARG A 230 8.52 3.75 -12.21
CA ARG A 230 9.92 3.42 -12.00
C ARG A 230 10.31 3.67 -10.55
N PHE A 231 11.26 2.88 -10.09
CA PHE A 231 11.90 3.09 -8.79
C PHE A 231 13.40 2.87 -8.92
N ILE A 232 14.16 3.54 -8.07
CA ILE A 232 15.61 3.48 -8.07
C ILE A 232 16.05 2.62 -6.90
N VAL A 233 16.90 1.65 -7.20
CA VAL A 233 17.64 0.88 -6.20
C VAL A 233 19.07 1.38 -6.22
N VAL A 234 19.55 1.90 -5.11
CA VAL A 234 20.97 2.21 -4.96
C VAL A 234 21.58 1.12 -4.11
N ASN A 235 22.63 0.48 -4.62
CA ASN A 235 23.39 -0.51 -3.87
C ASN A 235 24.86 -0.13 -3.91
N ASN A 236 25.41 0.21 -2.75
CA ASN A 236 26.71 0.86 -2.63
C ASN A 236 26.71 2.18 -3.44
N ASN A 237 27.47 2.25 -4.54
CA ASN A 237 27.56 3.41 -5.43
C ASN A 237 26.81 3.21 -6.76
N ASP A 238 26.30 2.01 -7.02
CA ASP A 238 25.60 1.71 -8.26
C ASP A 238 24.13 2.07 -8.12
N LYS A 239 23.60 2.76 -9.12
CA LYS A 239 22.17 3.07 -9.24
C LYS A 239 21.56 2.19 -10.31
N TYR A 240 20.49 1.49 -9.95
CA TYR A 240 19.72 0.64 -10.84
C TYR A 240 18.31 1.20 -10.94
N LEU A 241 17.83 1.42 -12.16
CA LEU A 241 16.48 1.87 -12.43
C LEU A 241 15.64 0.66 -12.82
N PHE A 242 14.55 0.42 -12.09
CA PHE A 242 13.63 -0.68 -12.36
C PHE A 242 12.26 -0.14 -12.75
N ASP A 243 11.62 -0.79 -13.72
CA ASP A 243 10.21 -0.55 -14.05
C ASP A 243 9.32 -1.54 -13.28
N LYS A 244 8.34 -1.01 -12.56
CA LYS A 244 7.29 -1.73 -11.85
C LYS A 244 6.55 -2.70 -12.77
N LYS A 245 6.31 -2.33 -14.03
CA LYS A 245 5.63 -3.16 -15.04
C LYS A 245 6.46 -4.33 -15.55
N GLU A 246 7.77 -4.31 -15.29
CA GLU A 246 8.65 -5.43 -15.61
C GLU A 246 8.64 -6.50 -14.53
N ILE A 247 8.05 -6.25 -13.37
CA ILE A 247 7.88 -7.26 -12.33
C ILE A 247 6.87 -8.30 -12.84
N SER A 248 7.34 -9.52 -13.02
CA SER A 248 6.51 -10.65 -13.47
C SER A 248 5.84 -11.37 -12.31
N LYS A 249 6.52 -11.45 -11.16
CA LYS A 249 6.01 -12.16 -9.98
C LYS A 249 6.67 -11.68 -8.69
N VAL A 250 5.93 -11.73 -7.59
CA VAL A 250 6.44 -11.42 -6.26
C VAL A 250 6.41 -12.67 -5.38
N PHE A 251 7.56 -13.04 -4.80
CA PHE A 251 7.63 -14.12 -3.82
C PHE A 251 7.88 -13.56 -2.43
N ARG A 252 7.05 -13.93 -1.46
CA ARG A 252 7.23 -13.55 -0.06
C ARG A 252 7.61 -14.75 0.78
N PHE A 253 8.83 -14.74 1.30
CA PHE A 253 9.36 -15.75 2.20
C PHE A 253 9.12 -15.34 3.64
N VAL A 254 8.27 -16.09 4.32
CA VAL A 254 7.90 -15.88 5.72
C VAL A 254 8.35 -17.05 6.58
N SER A 255 8.60 -16.77 7.87
CA SER A 255 8.82 -17.84 8.85
C SER A 255 7.57 -18.73 8.94
N ASN A 256 7.78 -20.05 9.01
CA ASN A 256 6.71 -21.00 9.30
C ASN A 256 6.43 -21.13 10.82
N SER A 257 7.21 -20.45 11.67
CA SER A 257 7.12 -20.56 13.12
C SER A 257 6.51 -19.31 13.74
N ASN A 258 5.27 -19.42 14.19
CA ASN A 258 4.50 -18.29 14.74
C ASN A 258 5.00 -17.77 16.09
N ASN A 259 5.70 -18.60 16.89
CA ASN A 259 6.13 -18.26 18.25
C ASN A 259 7.65 -18.10 18.38
N SER A 260 8.38 -18.10 17.26
CA SER A 260 9.82 -17.90 17.28
C SER A 260 10.18 -16.42 17.36
N PRO A 261 11.28 -16.03 18.03
CA PRO A 261 11.74 -14.64 18.06
C PRO A 261 12.06 -14.03 16.70
N TRP A 262 12.23 -14.88 15.68
CA TRP A 262 12.46 -14.49 14.29
C TRP A 262 11.19 -14.58 13.41
N ASN A 263 10.00 -14.75 14.00
CA ASN A 263 8.75 -14.89 13.24
C ASN A 263 8.45 -13.67 12.35
N GLY A 264 8.84 -12.48 12.80
CA GLY A 264 8.60 -11.22 12.10
C GLY A 264 9.62 -10.89 11.02
N TYR A 265 10.57 -11.79 10.71
CA TYR A 265 11.49 -11.58 9.59
C TYR A 265 10.90 -12.12 8.30
N GLU A 266 10.97 -11.31 7.26
CA GLU A 266 10.42 -11.62 5.94
C GLU A 266 11.35 -11.11 4.85
N TYR A 267 11.39 -11.86 3.75
CA TYR A 267 12.06 -11.45 2.52
C TYR A 267 11.08 -11.45 1.36
N THR A 268 11.06 -10.38 0.60
CA THR A 268 10.30 -10.27 -0.64
C THR A 268 11.25 -10.33 -1.82
N VAL A 269 10.95 -11.15 -2.82
CA VAL A 269 11.70 -11.24 -4.07
C VAL A 269 10.83 -10.72 -5.18
N LEU A 270 11.29 -9.65 -5.83
CA LEU A 270 10.70 -9.14 -7.06
C LEU A 270 11.40 -9.84 -8.21
N LYS A 271 10.69 -10.73 -8.92
CA LYS A 271 11.17 -11.37 -10.13
C LYS A 271 10.74 -10.52 -11.32
N PHE A 272 11.68 -10.17 -12.18
CA PHE A 272 11.42 -9.37 -13.37
C PHE A 272 11.28 -10.27 -14.61
N LYS A 273 10.70 -9.72 -15.69
CA LYS A 273 10.53 -10.41 -16.99
C LYS A 273 11.85 -10.84 -17.63
N ASN A 274 12.94 -10.13 -17.35
CA ASN A 274 14.30 -10.47 -17.78
C ASN A 274 14.98 -11.52 -16.88
N GLU A 275 14.21 -12.23 -16.04
CA GLU A 275 14.67 -13.22 -15.07
C GLU A 275 15.60 -12.68 -13.96
N SER A 276 15.84 -11.36 -13.90
CA SER A 276 16.54 -10.74 -12.78
C SER A 276 15.69 -10.77 -11.51
N GLU A 277 16.36 -10.74 -10.35
CA GLU A 277 15.70 -10.83 -9.05
C GLU A 277 16.21 -9.75 -8.10
N LEU A 278 15.29 -8.97 -7.55
CA LEU A 278 15.56 -8.04 -6.46
C LEU A 278 15.07 -8.61 -5.13
N TRP A 279 16.01 -8.92 -4.26
CA TRP A 279 15.75 -9.45 -2.93
C TRP A 279 15.68 -8.32 -1.92
N LEU A 280 14.52 -8.14 -1.27
CA LEU A 280 14.25 -7.09 -0.31
C LEU A 280 13.92 -7.69 1.05
N SER A 281 14.47 -7.10 2.10
CA SER A 281 14.18 -7.51 3.47
C SER A 281 13.19 -6.59 4.13
N ASN A 282 12.36 -7.14 5.01
CA ASN A 282 11.54 -6.30 5.87
C ASN A 282 12.32 -5.59 7.00
N ILE A 283 13.66 -5.72 7.05
CA ILE A 283 14.55 -4.83 7.81
C ILE A 283 14.74 -3.49 7.09
N LEU A 284 14.58 -3.46 5.76
CA LEU A 284 14.76 -2.28 4.92
C LEU A 284 13.44 -1.52 4.74
N ILE A 285 12.44 -2.17 4.15
CA ILE A 285 11.11 -1.61 3.84
C ILE A 285 10.02 -2.46 4.50
N LYS A 286 8.94 -1.88 5.05
CA LYS A 286 7.88 -2.73 5.65
C LYS A 286 7.17 -3.49 4.54
N SER A 287 6.77 -4.72 4.82
CA SER A 287 6.01 -5.52 3.87
C SER A 287 4.77 -4.75 3.42
N GLU A 288 4.06 -4.12 4.36
CA GLU A 288 2.92 -3.23 4.09
C GLU A 288 3.29 -2.03 3.20
N ASP A 289 4.44 -1.39 3.44
CA ASP A 289 4.89 -0.25 2.63
C ASP A 289 5.25 -0.69 1.22
N LEU A 290 5.95 -1.83 1.09
CA LEU A 290 6.30 -2.43 -0.19
C LEU A 290 5.03 -2.82 -0.97
N ASP A 291 4.06 -3.45 -0.30
CA ASP A 291 2.79 -3.87 -0.90
C ASP A 291 2.06 -2.69 -1.54
N ASN A 292 2.07 -1.51 -0.89
CA ASN A 292 1.48 -0.32 -1.48
C ASN A 292 2.13 0.10 -2.82
N HIS A 293 3.44 -0.15 -2.99
CA HIS A 293 4.17 0.22 -4.21
C HIS A 293 4.07 -0.82 -5.34
N ILE A 294 3.70 -2.07 -5.01
CA ILE A 294 3.71 -3.22 -5.95
C ILE A 294 2.42 -4.05 -5.92
N SER A 295 1.30 -3.49 -5.43
CA SER A 295 0.03 -4.20 -5.25
C SER A 295 -0.60 -4.74 -6.55
N PHE A 296 -0.10 -4.31 -7.71
CA PHE A 296 -0.61 -4.72 -9.03
C PHE A 296 -0.01 -6.05 -9.52
N VAL A 297 0.87 -6.70 -8.74
CA VAL A 297 1.50 -7.97 -9.12
C VAL A 297 1.08 -9.09 -8.17
N ASP A 298 0.74 -10.25 -8.74
CA ASP A 298 0.43 -11.46 -7.98
C ASP A 298 1.58 -11.84 -7.02
N MET A 299 1.19 -12.08 -5.76
CA MET A 299 2.11 -12.44 -4.69
C MET A 299 1.95 -13.90 -4.27
N GLU A 300 3.06 -14.63 -4.24
CA GLU A 300 3.09 -16.00 -3.75
C GLU A 300 3.82 -16.08 -2.40
N PHE A 301 3.16 -16.66 -1.39
CA PHE A 301 3.74 -16.87 -0.08
C PHE A 301 4.48 -18.22 0.02
N LYS A 302 5.74 -18.18 0.42
CA LYS A 302 6.59 -19.34 0.66
C LYS A 302 6.98 -19.41 2.14
N LYS A 303 6.60 -20.50 2.79
CA LYS A 303 6.93 -20.74 4.20
C LYS A 303 8.29 -21.41 4.31
N GLN A 304 9.15 -20.88 5.18
CA GLN A 304 10.48 -21.44 5.49
C GLN A 304 10.74 -21.37 6.98
N TRP A 305 11.58 -22.26 7.51
CA TRP A 305 11.91 -22.23 8.95
C TRP A 305 12.73 -21.00 9.35
N ILE A 306 13.75 -20.69 8.53
CA ILE A 306 14.56 -19.49 8.63
C ILE A 306 14.58 -18.87 7.24
N PRO A 307 13.90 -17.74 7.02
CA PRO A 307 13.97 -17.05 5.75
C PRO A 307 15.41 -16.52 5.58
N LEU A 308 16.03 -16.69 4.42
CA LEU A 308 17.38 -16.19 4.14
C LEU A 308 17.43 -15.49 2.77
N LEU A 309 17.99 -14.28 2.74
CA LEU A 309 18.35 -13.58 1.50
C LEU A 309 19.34 -14.39 0.68
N LYS A 310 19.07 -14.46 -0.62
CA LYS A 310 20.07 -14.73 -1.64
C LYS A 310 20.63 -13.40 -2.17
N LYS A 311 21.73 -13.49 -2.93
CA LYS A 311 22.33 -12.30 -3.55
C LYS A 311 21.39 -11.81 -4.66
N THR A 312 21.07 -10.52 -4.66
CA THR A 312 20.41 -9.85 -5.79
C THR A 312 21.18 -10.11 -7.07
N VAL A 313 20.50 -10.67 -8.08
CA VAL A 313 21.07 -10.92 -9.40
C VAL A 313 20.53 -9.85 -10.33
N VAL A 314 21.36 -8.86 -10.63
CA VAL A 314 21.06 -7.86 -11.65
C VAL A 314 21.79 -8.27 -12.91
N ASN A 315 21.04 -8.66 -13.96
CA ASN A 315 21.61 -8.81 -15.28
C ASN A 315 21.90 -7.40 -15.81
N LYS A 316 23.18 -7.04 -15.91
CA LYS A 316 23.59 -5.79 -16.57
C LYS A 316 23.33 -5.97 -18.07
N HIS A 317 22.35 -5.23 -18.59
CA HIS A 317 22.16 -5.03 -20.03
C HIS A 317 22.70 -3.68 -20.43
#